data_AF-A0A7W9CWK0-F1
#
_entry.id   AF-A0A7W9CWK0-F1
#
_cell.length_a   1.000
_cell.length_b   1.000
_cell.length_c   1.000
_cell.angle_alpha   90.00
_cell.angle_beta   90.00
_cell.angle_gamma   90.00
#
_symmetry.space_group_name_H-M   'P 1'
#
loop_
_entity.id
_entity.type
_entity.pdbx_description
1 polymer ?
#
loop_
_entity_poly.entity_id
_entity_poly.type
_entity_poly.pdbx_seq_one_letter_code
_entity_poly.pdbx_strand_id
1 'polypeptide(L)'
;MQIERVQELLLTVRNQATARFSGLGIIISDIPCHLPITPLRPKIQLEPSLPTVDALLKVSDQTTEYHDGFHVLSSSLQLQLISQYFSPPIAAVSFPPNDRVVGGRYAAAMFGSTLTGVIATGVVSKSYGIALFVDGTEVFVAAPNIVGSPE
;
A
#
# COMPACT_ATOMS: atom_id res chain seq x y z
N MET A 1 12.15 10.57 6.93
CA MET A 1 12.12 9.13 6.60
C MET A 1 12.86 8.93 5.28
N GLN A 2 13.65 7.86 5.14
CA GLN A 2 14.30 7.48 3.88
C GLN A 2 13.33 6.64 3.04
N ILE A 3 13.11 7.02 1.78
CA ILE A 3 12.19 6.34 0.85
C ILE A 3 12.63 4.88 0.61
N GLU A 4 13.93 4.64 0.68
CA GLU A 4 14.58 3.33 0.59
C GLU A 4 14.01 2.35 1.61
N ARG A 5 13.71 2.79 2.84
CA ARG A 5 13.10 1.93 3.87
C ARG A 5 11.68 1.50 3.51
N VAL A 6 10.92 2.36 2.81
CA VAL A 6 9.59 2.00 2.31
C VAL A 6 9.71 1.00 1.16
N GLN A 7 10.70 1.19 0.27
CA GLN A 7 10.98 0.25 -0.80
C GLN A 7 11.33 -1.14 -0.25
N GLU A 8 12.24 -1.21 0.72
CA GLU A 8 12.64 -2.44 1.41
C GLU A 8 11.45 -3.14 2.08
N LEU A 9 10.57 -2.37 2.75
CA LEU A 9 9.34 -2.90 3.33
C LEU A 9 8.45 -3.56 2.28
N LEU A 10 8.17 -2.86 1.17
CA LEU A 10 7.31 -3.35 0.09
C LEU A 10 7.91 -4.59 -0.60
N LEU A 11 9.23 -4.58 -0.83
CA LEU A 11 9.96 -5.73 -1.37
C LEU A 11 9.87 -6.94 -0.44
N THR A 12 10.05 -6.73 0.86
CA THR A 12 9.97 -7.78 1.87
C THR A 12 8.58 -8.38 1.92
N VAL A 13 7.53 -7.56 1.98
CA VAL A 13 6.13 -8.04 1.97
C VAL A 13 5.84 -8.80 0.69
N ARG A 14 6.22 -8.29 -0.49
CA ARG A 14 6.03 -8.99 -1.77
C ARG A 14 6.75 -10.34 -1.79
N ASN A 15 7.98 -10.41 -1.29
CA ASN A 15 8.79 -11.63 -1.31
C ASN A 15 8.29 -12.69 -0.33
N GLN A 16 7.61 -12.29 0.75
CA GLN A 16 7.00 -13.20 1.73
C GLN A 16 5.50 -13.45 1.47
N ALA A 17 4.93 -12.80 0.45
CA ALA A 17 3.52 -12.96 0.10
C ALA A 17 3.21 -14.40 -0.32
N THR A 18 2.11 -14.94 0.22
CA THR A 18 1.65 -16.30 -0.12
C THR A 18 0.69 -16.28 -1.32
N ALA A 19 0.29 -17.47 -1.79
CA ALA A 19 -0.75 -17.61 -2.82
C ALA A 19 -2.08 -16.92 -2.44
N ARG A 20 -2.35 -16.70 -1.14
CA ARG A 20 -3.56 -16.05 -0.63
C ARG A 20 -3.46 -14.52 -0.55
N PHE A 21 -2.35 -13.93 -0.95
CA PHE A 21 -2.17 -12.48 -0.92
C PHE A 21 -3.12 -11.77 -1.91
N SER A 22 -3.91 -10.81 -1.43
CA SER A 22 -4.87 -10.05 -2.25
C SER A 22 -4.27 -8.77 -2.86
N GLY A 23 -3.04 -8.42 -2.47
CA GLY A 23 -2.43 -7.13 -2.74
C GLY A 23 -2.37 -6.25 -1.49
N LEU A 24 -1.57 -5.19 -1.55
CA LEU A 24 -1.37 -4.26 -0.44
C LEU A 24 -1.45 -2.82 -0.96
N GLY A 25 -2.05 -1.93 -0.16
CA GLY A 25 -1.92 -0.49 -0.31
C GLY A 25 -1.46 0.12 1.01
N ILE A 26 -0.43 0.95 0.99
CA ILE A 26 0.06 1.68 2.16
C ILE A 26 0.09 3.18 1.92
N ILE A 27 -0.16 3.93 2.97
CA ILE A 27 0.03 5.38 3.05
C ILE A 27 1.01 5.63 4.19
N ILE A 28 2.06 6.41 3.93
CA ILE A 28 2.96 6.86 4.98
C ILE A 28 2.56 8.27 5.40
N SER A 29 2.13 8.44 6.64
CA SER A 29 1.71 9.73 7.19
C SER A 29 1.79 9.73 8.71
N ASP A 30 2.27 10.82 9.31
CA ASP A 30 2.23 11.01 10.77
C ASP A 30 0.94 11.71 11.24
N ILE A 31 0.10 12.17 10.30
CA ILE A 31 -1.15 12.90 10.56
C ILE A 31 -2.36 12.29 9.81
N PRO A 32 -2.66 10.99 10.04
CA PRO A 32 -3.70 10.27 9.29
C PRO A 32 -5.10 10.88 9.41
N CYS A 33 -5.38 11.65 10.46
CA CYS A 33 -6.68 12.30 10.69
C CYS A 33 -7.08 13.34 9.63
N HIS A 34 -6.14 13.81 8.81
CA HIS A 34 -6.40 14.75 7.71
C HIS A 34 -6.57 14.08 6.35
N LEU A 35 -6.38 12.77 6.27
CA LEU A 35 -6.47 12.04 5.01
C LEU A 35 -7.95 11.77 4.65
N PRO A 36 -8.30 11.72 3.36
CA PRO A 36 -9.64 11.33 2.89
C PRO A 36 -9.83 9.81 3.01
N ILE A 37 -9.86 9.34 4.25
CA ILE A 37 -9.99 7.94 4.62
C ILE A 37 -11.21 7.67 5.48
N THR A 38 -11.78 6.47 5.36
CA THR A 38 -12.76 5.96 6.31
C THR A 38 -12.55 4.46 6.53
N PRO A 39 -12.74 3.93 7.76
CA PRO A 39 -12.66 2.49 8.01
C PRO A 39 -13.65 1.69 7.15
N LEU A 40 -13.17 0.67 6.45
CA LEU A 40 -14.01 -0.28 5.72
C LEU A 40 -14.64 -1.33 6.63
N ARG A 41 -14.17 -1.44 7.88
CA ARG A 41 -14.65 -2.39 8.88
C ARG A 41 -15.04 -1.65 10.16
N PRO A 42 -16.19 -2.01 10.77
CA PRO A 42 -16.68 -1.35 11.97
C PRO A 42 -15.83 -1.65 13.21
N LYS A 43 -15.09 -2.78 13.22
CA LYS A 43 -14.18 -3.17 14.29
C LYS A 43 -12.80 -3.42 13.71
N ILE A 44 -11.86 -2.52 14.02
CA ILE A 44 -10.46 -2.67 13.69
C ILE A 44 -9.73 -3.21 14.92
N GLN A 45 -9.06 -4.34 14.75
CA GLN A 45 -8.15 -4.89 15.76
C GLN A 45 -6.73 -4.86 15.19
N LEU A 46 -5.93 -3.92 15.68
CA LEU A 46 -4.50 -3.91 15.47
C LEU A 46 -3.86 -4.75 16.57
N GLU A 47 -3.00 -5.67 16.19
CA GLU A 47 -2.17 -6.44 17.12
C GLU A 47 -0.85 -5.67 17.32
N PRO A 48 -0.70 -4.88 18.41
CA PRO A 48 0.40 -3.93 18.54
C PRO A 48 1.78 -4.59 18.71
N SER A 49 1.84 -5.90 18.95
CA SER A 49 3.08 -6.65 19.15
C SER A 49 3.63 -7.31 17.88
N LEU A 50 2.88 -7.31 16.77
CA LEU A 50 3.36 -7.91 15.53
C LEU A 50 4.36 -6.99 14.82
N PRO A 51 5.49 -7.52 14.32
CA PRO A 51 6.35 -6.78 13.39
C PRO A 51 5.54 -6.28 12.19
N THR A 52 5.85 -5.08 11.69
CA THR A 52 5.08 -4.43 10.61
C THR A 52 4.91 -5.32 9.38
N VAL A 53 5.95 -6.04 8.95
CA VAL A 53 5.88 -6.96 7.80
C VAL A 53 4.84 -8.05 8.05
N ASP A 54 4.88 -8.71 9.21
CA ASP A 54 3.95 -9.79 9.56
C ASP A 54 2.51 -9.27 9.68
N ALA A 55 2.34 -8.09 10.27
CA ALA A 55 1.04 -7.44 10.35
C ALA A 55 0.47 -7.14 8.94
N LEU A 56 1.30 -6.61 8.03
CA LEU A 56 0.90 -6.33 6.64
C LEU A 56 0.57 -7.61 5.86
N LEU A 57 1.38 -8.66 6.00
CA LEU A 57 1.10 -9.96 5.38
C LEU A 57 -0.23 -10.55 5.89
N LYS A 58 -0.48 -10.46 7.20
CA LYS A 58 -1.72 -10.94 7.83
C LYS A 58 -2.93 -10.18 7.29
N VAL A 59 -2.89 -8.84 7.28
CA VAL A 59 -4.04 -8.06 6.81
C VAL A 59 -4.25 -8.20 5.31
N SER A 60 -3.20 -8.43 4.50
CA SER A 60 -3.33 -8.64 3.05
C SER A 60 -3.67 -10.08 2.63
N ASP A 61 -3.94 -10.98 3.57
CA ASP A 61 -4.43 -12.33 3.26
C ASP A 61 -5.93 -12.27 2.94
N GLN A 62 -6.31 -12.79 1.77
CA GLN A 62 -7.69 -12.74 1.25
C GLN A 62 -8.73 -13.46 2.12
N THR A 63 -8.30 -14.29 3.08
CA THR A 63 -9.20 -14.93 4.05
C THR A 63 -9.55 -14.04 5.24
N THR A 64 -8.88 -12.90 5.38
CA THR A 64 -9.15 -11.93 6.44
C THR A 64 -10.09 -10.85 5.97
N GLU A 65 -10.88 -10.27 6.86
CA GLU A 65 -11.75 -9.15 6.49
C GLU A 65 -10.97 -7.85 6.19
N TYR A 66 -9.68 -7.77 6.52
CA TYR A 66 -8.88 -6.54 6.47
C TYR A 66 -8.11 -6.35 5.14
N HIS A 67 -8.26 -7.27 4.19
CA HIS A 67 -7.44 -7.33 2.96
C HIS A 67 -7.72 -6.25 1.92
N ASP A 68 -8.73 -5.42 2.14
CA ASP A 68 -9.16 -4.39 1.21
C ASP A 68 -8.91 -2.99 1.74
N GLY A 69 -8.73 -2.04 0.83
CA GLY A 69 -8.36 -0.66 1.12
C GLY A 69 -6.85 -0.46 1.28
N PHE A 70 -6.51 0.57 2.04
CA PHE A 70 -5.17 1.00 2.39
C PHE A 70 -4.91 0.85 3.89
N HIS A 71 -3.65 0.71 4.25
CA HIS A 71 -3.18 0.73 5.62
C HIS A 71 -2.27 1.94 5.82
N VAL A 72 -2.38 2.60 6.97
CA VAL A 72 -1.57 3.79 7.26
C VAL A 72 -0.44 3.41 8.19
N LEU A 73 0.77 3.80 7.83
CA LEU A 73 1.96 3.67 8.64
C LEU A 73 2.51 5.05 8.98
N SER A 74 3.11 5.19 10.16
CA SER A 74 3.89 6.37 10.52
C SER A 74 5.17 6.47 9.68
N SER A 75 5.88 7.60 9.77
CA SER A 75 7.21 7.80 9.18
C SER A 75 8.29 6.88 9.78
N SER A 76 8.02 6.24 10.93
CA SER A 76 8.82 5.19 11.55
C SER A 76 8.43 3.77 11.09
N LEU A 77 7.51 3.66 10.11
CA LEU A 77 6.95 2.42 9.58
C LEU A 77 6.20 1.58 10.62
N GLN A 78 5.59 2.24 11.61
CA GLN A 78 4.68 1.60 12.56
C GLN A 78 3.27 1.62 12.00
N LEU A 79 2.57 0.49 12.03
CA LEU A 79 1.21 0.38 11.53
C LEU A 79 0.23 1.12 12.46
N GLN A 80 -0.49 2.11 11.92
CA GLN A 80 -1.39 2.98 12.68
C GLN A 80 -2.87 2.68 12.40
N LEU A 81 -3.23 2.45 11.13
CA LEU A 81 -4.60 2.17 10.71
C LEU A 81 -4.60 1.05 9.67
N ILE A 82 -5.65 0.24 9.63
CA ILE A 82 -5.81 -0.84 8.65
C ILE A 82 -7.16 -0.78 7.96
N SER A 83 -7.21 -1.30 6.73
CA SER A 83 -8.44 -1.44 5.94
C SER A 83 -9.24 -0.14 5.85
N GLN A 84 -8.56 0.89 5.36
CA GLN A 84 -9.11 2.21 5.11
C GLN A 84 -9.56 2.32 3.66
N TYR A 85 -10.80 2.72 3.42
CA TYR A 85 -11.19 3.23 2.12
C TYR A 85 -10.45 4.54 1.91
N PHE A 86 -9.67 4.64 0.84
CA PHE A 86 -8.88 5.82 0.52
C PHE A 86 -9.30 6.34 -0.85
N SER A 87 -9.84 7.55 -0.88
CA SER A 87 -10.39 8.17 -2.09
C SER A 87 -9.85 9.59 -2.24
N PRO A 88 -8.57 9.74 -2.62
CA PRO A 88 -8.00 11.06 -2.87
C PRO A 88 -8.66 11.74 -4.08
N PRO A 89 -8.73 13.08 -4.10
CA PRO A 89 -9.10 13.82 -5.28
C PRO A 89 -8.16 13.50 -6.45
N ILE A 90 -8.68 13.57 -7.67
CA ILE A 90 -7.87 13.40 -8.88
C ILE A 90 -6.92 14.59 -8.98
N ALA A 91 -5.61 14.31 -8.91
CA ALA A 91 -4.56 15.31 -9.07
C ALA A 91 -4.14 15.44 -10.54
N ALA A 92 -3.66 16.62 -10.93
CA ALA A 92 -3.11 16.88 -12.26
C ALA A 92 -1.68 16.31 -12.38
N VAL A 93 -1.58 14.99 -12.43
CA VAL A 93 -0.32 14.23 -12.54
C VAL A 93 -0.30 13.43 -13.83
N SER A 94 0.89 13.19 -14.37
CA SER A 94 1.06 12.32 -15.54
C SER A 94 0.99 10.86 -15.10
N PHE A 95 0.03 10.10 -15.63
CA PHE A 95 0.04 8.66 -15.49
C PHE A 95 1.31 8.07 -16.13
N PRO A 96 1.82 6.94 -15.60
CA PRO A 96 2.88 6.18 -16.26
C PRO A 96 2.50 5.82 -17.71
N PRO A 97 3.49 5.50 -18.56
CA PRO A 97 3.26 5.03 -19.92
C PRO A 97 2.23 3.91 -19.99
N ASN A 98 1.50 3.85 -21.12
CA ASN A 98 0.28 3.05 -21.30
C ASN A 98 0.55 1.53 -21.45
N ASP A 99 1.72 1.04 -21.07
CA ASP A 99 2.16 -0.36 -21.19
C ASP A 99 1.86 -1.20 -19.93
N ARG A 100 1.58 -0.57 -18.78
CA ARG A 100 1.15 -1.25 -17.55
C ARG A 100 -0.35 -1.13 -17.34
N VAL A 101 -1.05 -2.28 -17.30
CA VAL A 101 -2.45 -2.34 -16.87
C VAL A 101 -2.50 -2.17 -15.34
N VAL A 102 -2.97 -1.00 -14.89
CA VAL A 102 -3.10 -0.65 -13.47
C VAL A 102 -4.57 -0.51 -13.07
N GLY A 103 -4.85 -0.63 -11.77
CA GLY A 103 -6.21 -0.57 -11.21
C GLY A 103 -6.44 0.59 -10.24
N GLY A 104 -7.64 0.65 -9.65
CA GLY A 104 -8.04 1.74 -8.75
C GLY A 104 -7.10 1.98 -7.57
N ARG A 105 -6.54 0.91 -6.97
CA ARG A 105 -5.55 1.04 -5.88
C ARG A 105 -4.28 1.77 -6.33
N TYR A 106 -3.83 1.55 -7.56
CA TYR A 106 -2.67 2.25 -8.12
C TYR A 106 -2.97 3.74 -8.29
N ALA A 107 -4.12 4.07 -8.89
CA ALA A 107 -4.55 5.46 -9.09
C ALA A 107 -4.72 6.19 -7.75
N ALA A 108 -5.34 5.55 -6.76
CA ALA A 108 -5.49 6.10 -5.41
C ALA A 108 -4.13 6.34 -4.74
N ALA A 109 -3.16 5.45 -4.90
CA ALA A 109 -1.81 5.69 -4.37
C ALA A 109 -1.16 6.90 -5.05
N MET A 110 -1.13 6.92 -6.38
CA MET A 110 -0.51 8.00 -7.15
C MET A 110 -1.10 9.37 -6.81
N PHE A 111 -2.44 9.54 -6.89
CA PHE A 111 -3.08 10.79 -6.50
C PHE A 111 -2.91 11.09 -5.01
N GLY A 112 -3.04 10.07 -4.17
CA GLY A 112 -2.91 10.19 -2.73
C GLY A 112 -1.56 10.69 -2.27
N SER A 113 -0.49 10.37 -3.00
CA SER A 113 0.87 10.84 -2.71
C SER A 113 1.07 12.35 -2.88
N THR A 114 0.13 13.05 -3.52
CA THR A 114 0.14 14.53 -3.67
C THR A 114 -0.51 15.25 -2.49
N LEU A 115 -1.15 14.52 -1.57
CA LEU A 115 -1.87 15.13 -0.46
C LEU A 115 -0.92 15.66 0.61
N THR A 116 -1.21 16.85 1.12
CA THR A 116 -0.54 17.41 2.29
C THR A 116 -0.60 16.42 3.46
N GLY A 117 0.55 16.11 4.05
CA GLY A 117 0.66 15.16 5.15
C GLY A 117 0.92 13.72 4.73
N VAL A 118 0.87 13.39 3.44
CA VAL A 118 1.35 12.11 2.91
C VAL A 118 2.81 12.24 2.54
N ILE A 119 3.64 11.36 3.12
CA ILE A 119 5.08 11.29 2.83
C ILE A 119 5.32 10.44 1.59
N ALA A 120 4.61 9.31 1.49
CA ALA A 120 4.65 8.41 0.34
C ALA A 120 3.41 7.50 0.33
N THR A 121 3.10 6.92 -0.81
CA THR A 121 2.13 5.82 -0.91
C THR A 121 2.73 4.66 -1.68
N GLY A 122 2.47 3.43 -1.24
CA GLY A 122 2.98 2.23 -1.87
C GLY A 122 1.87 1.25 -2.20
N VAL A 123 2.01 0.53 -3.31
CA VAL A 123 1.12 -0.56 -3.67
C VAL A 123 1.91 -1.80 -4.06
N VAL A 124 1.37 -2.96 -3.68
CA VAL A 124 1.86 -4.27 -4.12
C VAL A 124 0.68 -5.02 -4.75
N SER A 125 0.88 -5.51 -5.96
CA SER A 125 -0.10 -6.26 -6.73
C SER A 125 0.55 -7.46 -7.39
N LYS A 126 -0.21 -8.55 -7.49
CA LYS A 126 0.18 -9.74 -8.29
C LYS A 126 0.23 -9.44 -9.78
N SER A 127 -0.52 -8.45 -10.26
CA SER A 127 -0.65 -8.15 -11.70
C SER A 127 0.46 -7.21 -12.20
N TYR A 128 0.73 -6.12 -11.49
CA TYR A 128 1.68 -5.09 -11.92
C TYR A 128 2.92 -4.94 -11.01
N GLY A 129 3.01 -5.71 -9.92
CA GLY A 129 4.15 -5.70 -9.01
C GLY A 129 4.07 -4.57 -7.99
N ILE A 130 5.20 -3.90 -7.76
CA ILE A 130 5.30 -2.79 -6.81
C ILE A 130 5.28 -1.46 -7.56
N ALA A 131 4.60 -0.48 -6.97
CA ALA A 131 4.79 0.93 -7.29
C ALA A 131 4.81 1.76 -5.99
N LEU A 132 5.72 2.73 -5.93
CA LEU A 132 5.88 3.66 -4.83
C LEU A 132 5.85 5.08 -5.38
N PHE A 133 5.03 5.92 -4.77
CA PHE A 133 4.80 7.30 -5.20
C PHE A 133 5.17 8.30 -4.13
N VAL A 134 5.75 9.41 -4.57
CA VAL A 134 6.02 10.61 -3.79
C VAL A 134 5.61 11.79 -4.66
N ASP A 135 4.76 12.67 -4.13
CA ASP A 135 4.33 13.90 -4.80
C ASP A 135 3.84 13.66 -6.24
N GLY A 136 2.98 12.65 -6.42
CA GLY A 136 2.41 12.29 -7.71
C GLY A 136 3.35 11.57 -8.67
N THR A 137 4.61 11.35 -8.28
CA THR A 137 5.64 10.76 -9.13
C THR A 137 5.93 9.32 -8.71
N GLU A 138 5.99 8.40 -9.68
CA GLU A 138 6.44 7.02 -9.45
C GLU A 138 7.97 7.01 -9.25
N VAL A 139 8.41 6.85 -8.00
CA VAL A 139 9.84 6.91 -7.63
C VAL A 139 10.50 5.53 -7.56
N PHE A 140 9.70 4.46 -7.51
CA PHE A 140 10.19 3.08 -7.54
C PHE A 140 9.15 2.12 -8.10
N VAL A 141 9.63 1.18 -8.92
CA VAL A 141 8.85 0.09 -9.49
C VAL A 141 9.60 -1.22 -9.38
N ALA A 142 8.85 -2.30 -9.21
CA ALA A 142 9.39 -3.63 -9.39
C ALA A 142 8.34 -4.52 -10.06
N ALA A 143 8.78 -5.38 -10.97
CA ALA A 143 7.90 -6.34 -11.61
C ALA A 143 7.19 -7.26 -10.58
N PRO A 144 6.05 -7.86 -10.95
CA PRO A 144 5.44 -8.92 -10.15
C PRO A 144 6.44 -10.03 -9.84
N ASN A 145 6.36 -10.61 -8.63
CA ASN A 145 6.98 -11.91 -8.39
C ASN A 145 6.08 -12.96 -9.02
N ILE A 146 6.64 -13.81 -9.89
CA ILE A 146 5.97 -15.02 -10.36
C ILE A 146 6.01 -16.03 -9.20
N VAL A 147 5.09 -15.91 -8.24
CA VAL A 147 4.94 -16.92 -7.18
C VAL A 147 3.92 -17.95 -7.65
N GLY A 148 4.41 -19.07 -8.20
CA GLY A 148 3.65 -20.30 -8.45
C GLY A 148 3.20 -20.54 -9.89
N SER A 149 4.08 -21.14 -10.70
CA SER A 149 3.61 -22.28 -11.51
C SER A 149 3.37 -23.43 -10.52
N PRO A 150 2.22 -24.12 -10.57
CA PRO A 150 2.07 -25.36 -9.80
C PRO A 150 3.00 -26.40 -10.43
N GLU A 151 3.97 -26.90 -9.66
CA GLU A 151 4.46 -28.27 -9.84
C GLU A 151 3.46 -29.25 -9.20
#